data_AF-A0AAE4EE27-F1
#
_entry.id   AF-A0AAE4EE27-F1
#
_cell.length_a   1.000
_cell.length_b   1.000
_cell.length_c   1.000
_cell.angle_alpha   90.00
_cell.angle_beta   90.00
_cell.angle_gamma   90.00
#
_symmetry.space_group_name_H-M   'P 1'
#
loop_
_entity.id
_entity.type
_entity.pdbx_description
1 polymer ?
#
loop_
_entity_poly.entity_id
_entity_poly.type
_entity_poly.pdbx_seq_one_letter_code
_entity_poly.pdbx_strand_id
1 'polypeptide(L)'
;MSAGRPLGSARRTTTALLAGTIGVLATVAGAVPAHAQAAPADGYFATPPPVDDSKLIPDSRQPDKKYKKSKACVQRSTLGRDIVLKNRPWGQDYLQIGKAQEIVKAATGSAGGNVRVAVVDTGVTQHPWFQNRVKSGGDYVAKPDGKPEGLEDCDGHGTEVAGIIAGKPDNPEVGFIGVAPDATIVSYRQLSENYEPDTSTPTPPASSSGGTPPPSSSTSPPPGGGGGGGEGDRTSPGQTNGGRQLEKAGTAGTLKTLAEIIRGIAERNEADIINMSVDNCRPATGSITEGEQQVQAAARFAAQRGVVIIAAAGNATDTCPQNDQPDARKPKTIVTPPWFADDVLSVGAIDETGSVAPFSVHGPWVGVAAPGTQIMSLDPAEGSDGLANLTFENGDKASPIQGTSFAAPYVSGLAALVKAKYPQLDAKGIINRIKETAQHPAAPGGRDNFVGYGVIDPVAALTQSLPSEVGNPAPIPGPQLAQLPPANDRSPTPVIVALAGTGGGLVALLITLFVMRTIRRNRPE
;
A
#
# COMPACT_ATOMS: atom_id res chain seq x y z
N MET A 1 66.55 51.72 23.72
CA MET A 1 66.71 52.28 25.09
C MET A 1 65.69 51.61 25.97
N SER A 2 66.11 50.61 26.74
CA SER A 2 66.35 50.70 28.20
C SER A 2 65.12 50.17 28.95
N ALA A 3 65.21 48.90 29.40
CA ALA A 3 65.20 48.52 30.82
C ALA A 3 63.76 48.30 31.35
N GLY A 4 63.41 47.33 32.17
CA GLY A 4 64.22 46.46 33.01
C GLY A 4 63.59 46.39 34.41
N ARG A 5 62.70 45.40 34.61
CA ARG A 5 62.60 44.57 35.83
C ARG A 5 61.97 45.17 37.13
N PRO A 6 61.68 44.36 38.18
CA PRO A 6 60.32 44.02 38.66
C PRO A 6 60.13 44.28 40.19
N LEU A 7 59.02 43.83 40.81
CA LEU A 7 58.78 43.52 42.25
C LEU A 7 57.25 43.37 42.46
N GLY A 8 56.61 42.48 43.24
CA GLY A 8 56.97 41.38 44.14
C GLY A 8 55.64 40.77 44.65
N SER A 9 55.46 39.46 44.51
CA SER A 9 55.27 38.46 45.60
C SER A 9 54.27 38.78 46.73
N ALA A 10 53.19 37.98 46.80
CA ALA A 10 52.75 37.37 48.06
C ALA A 10 52.10 35.99 47.81
N ARG A 11 52.75 34.97 48.36
CA ARG A 11 52.39 33.54 48.40
C ARG A 11 51.10 33.30 49.19
N ARG A 12 50.34 32.26 48.81
CA ARG A 12 50.08 31.13 49.73
C ARG A 12 49.93 29.83 48.95
N THR A 13 50.88 28.96 49.24
CA THR A 13 51.02 27.54 48.93
C THR A 13 49.93 26.68 49.58
N THR A 14 49.34 25.77 48.80
CA THR A 14 49.05 24.41 49.29
C THR A 14 49.32 23.42 48.16
N THR A 15 50.26 22.53 48.42
CA THR A 15 50.73 21.45 47.54
C THR A 15 49.91 20.19 47.81
N ALA A 16 49.46 19.50 46.78
CA ALA A 16 49.36 18.03 46.79
C ALA A 16 49.43 17.49 45.35
N LEU A 17 50.52 16.80 45.05
CA LEU A 17 50.74 15.99 43.85
C LEU A 17 49.74 14.83 43.78
N LEU A 18 49.33 14.44 42.57
CA LEU A 18 49.52 13.05 42.12
C LEU A 18 49.42 12.94 40.59
N ALA A 19 50.33 12.14 40.06
CA ALA A 19 50.66 11.94 38.66
C ALA A 19 49.58 11.16 37.87
N GLY A 20 49.53 11.38 36.56
CA GLY A 20 48.68 10.63 35.64
C GLY A 20 49.10 10.82 34.18
N THR A 21 50.11 10.04 33.77
CA THR A 21 50.43 9.57 32.41
C THR A 21 49.72 10.18 31.20
N ILE A 22 50.52 10.76 30.30
CA ILE A 22 50.18 11.09 28.91
C ILE A 22 49.98 9.78 28.12
N GLY A 23 48.74 9.47 27.78
CA GLY A 23 48.38 8.41 26.84
C GLY A 23 47.99 9.01 25.48
N VAL A 24 48.80 8.74 24.47
CA VAL A 24 48.50 9.01 23.06
C VAL A 24 47.31 8.14 22.65
N LEU A 25 46.13 8.73 22.43
CA LEU A 25 44.99 8.04 21.83
C LEU A 25 45.00 8.27 20.33
N ALA A 26 45.49 7.26 19.60
CA ALA A 26 45.22 7.09 18.18
C ALA A 26 43.70 6.91 18.00
N THR A 27 43.06 7.81 17.28
CA THR A 27 41.66 7.66 16.86
C THR A 27 41.59 6.59 15.78
N VAL A 28 41.32 5.36 16.20
CA VAL A 28 40.89 4.29 15.30
C VAL A 28 39.49 4.66 14.81
N ALA A 29 39.37 5.00 13.53
CA ALA A 29 38.09 5.10 12.84
C ALA A 29 37.47 3.69 12.75
N GLY A 30 36.77 3.28 13.80
CA GLY A 30 35.90 2.12 13.76
C GLY A 30 34.62 2.47 13.02
N ALA A 31 34.38 1.83 11.88
CA ALA A 31 33.08 1.81 11.24
C ALA A 31 32.06 1.33 12.28
N VAL A 32 31.07 2.18 12.60
CA VAL A 32 29.93 1.78 13.43
C VAL A 32 29.12 0.81 12.56
N PRO A 33 29.02 -0.49 12.90
CA PRO A 33 28.14 -1.37 12.15
C PRO A 33 26.72 -0.85 12.31
N ALA A 34 25.97 -0.85 11.21
CA ALA A 34 24.52 -0.67 11.22
C ALA A 34 23.97 -1.60 12.30
N HIS A 35 23.46 -1.04 13.39
CA HIS A 35 22.88 -1.83 14.45
C HIS A 35 21.61 -2.44 13.87
N ALA A 36 21.66 -3.74 13.58
CA ALA A 36 20.47 -4.57 13.50
C ALA A 36 19.72 -4.34 14.81
N GLN A 37 18.60 -3.61 14.75
CA GLN A 37 17.74 -3.46 15.92
C GLN A 37 17.33 -4.85 16.35
N ALA A 38 17.72 -5.21 17.58
CA ALA A 38 17.22 -6.43 18.21
C ALA A 38 15.69 -6.40 18.16
N ALA A 39 15.09 -7.50 17.70
CA ALA A 39 13.65 -7.67 17.69
C ALA A 39 13.10 -7.36 19.10
N PRO A 40 12.05 -6.52 19.22
CA PRO A 40 11.42 -6.32 20.52
C PRO A 40 10.95 -7.69 21.04
N ALA A 41 11.26 -7.97 22.30
CA ALA A 41 10.89 -9.22 22.98
C ALA A 41 9.37 -9.46 23.01
N ASP A 42 8.58 -8.44 22.67
CA ASP A 42 7.12 -8.38 22.84
C ASP A 42 6.31 -8.66 21.56
N GLY A 43 6.95 -9.11 20.46
CA GLY A 43 6.21 -9.72 19.33
C GLY A 43 5.33 -8.79 18.48
N TYR A 44 5.63 -7.49 18.43
CA TYR A 44 5.04 -6.53 17.48
C TYR A 44 6.12 -6.01 16.53
N PHE A 45 5.89 -6.14 15.22
CA PHE A 45 6.89 -5.81 14.22
C PHE A 45 6.40 -4.72 13.25
N ALA A 46 6.71 -3.45 13.54
CA ALA A 46 6.60 -2.40 12.52
C ALA A 46 7.54 -2.65 11.34
N THR A 47 8.69 -3.25 11.60
CA THR A 47 9.70 -3.63 10.62
C THR A 47 9.80 -5.15 10.58
N PRO A 48 9.80 -5.79 9.40
CA PRO A 48 9.93 -7.23 9.30
C PRO A 48 11.28 -7.72 9.84
N PRO A 49 11.36 -8.98 10.30
CA PRO A 49 12.64 -9.59 10.63
C PRO A 49 13.57 -9.66 9.40
N PRO A 50 14.88 -9.88 9.59
CA PRO A 50 15.79 -10.12 8.48
C PRO A 50 15.32 -11.26 7.57
N VAL A 51 15.62 -11.16 6.27
CA VAL A 51 15.26 -12.16 5.26
C VAL A 51 15.93 -13.50 5.58
N ASP A 52 15.17 -14.58 5.53
CA ASP A 52 15.66 -15.96 5.61
C ASP A 52 15.67 -16.59 4.21
N ASP A 53 16.84 -16.62 3.56
CA ASP A 53 17.00 -17.16 2.20
C ASP A 53 16.66 -18.66 2.10
N SER A 54 16.66 -19.40 3.22
CA SER A 54 16.26 -20.82 3.23
C SER A 54 14.75 -21.01 2.96
N LYS A 55 13.97 -19.94 3.04
CA LYS A 55 12.52 -19.92 2.78
C LYS A 55 12.18 -19.62 1.33
N LEU A 56 13.18 -19.41 0.47
CA LEU A 56 12.95 -19.24 -0.96
C LEU A 56 12.52 -20.56 -1.59
N ILE A 57 11.30 -20.61 -2.11
CA ILE A 57 10.70 -21.80 -2.71
C ILE A 57 10.68 -21.72 -4.25
N PRO A 58 10.82 -22.85 -4.97
CA PRO A 58 10.74 -22.86 -6.43
C PRO A 58 9.30 -22.63 -6.89
N ASP A 59 9.15 -22.08 -8.09
CA ASP A 59 7.85 -21.89 -8.71
C ASP A 59 7.29 -23.22 -9.26
N SER A 60 6.15 -23.66 -8.71
CA SER A 60 5.47 -24.87 -9.17
C SER A 60 4.62 -24.67 -10.43
N ARG A 61 4.22 -23.42 -10.73
CA ARG A 61 3.21 -23.06 -11.75
C ARG A 61 1.90 -23.84 -11.61
N GLN A 62 1.54 -24.22 -10.39
CA GLN A 62 0.31 -24.93 -10.09
C GLN A 62 -0.41 -24.25 -8.92
N PRO A 63 -1.75 -24.38 -8.83
CA PRO A 63 -2.45 -23.97 -7.63
C PRO A 63 -2.00 -24.80 -6.43
N ASP A 64 -2.06 -24.22 -5.23
CA ASP A 64 -1.70 -24.92 -3.98
C ASP A 64 -2.66 -26.06 -3.63
N LYS A 65 -3.90 -25.95 -4.11
CA LYS A 65 -5.00 -26.91 -3.92
C LYS A 65 -5.79 -27.03 -5.21
N LYS A 66 -6.68 -28.01 -5.26
CA LYS A 66 -7.71 -28.05 -6.31
C LYS A 66 -8.82 -27.08 -5.96
N TYR A 67 -9.12 -26.16 -6.88
CA TYR A 67 -10.23 -25.23 -6.77
C TYR A 67 -11.31 -25.54 -7.81
N LYS A 68 -12.54 -25.18 -7.49
CA LYS A 68 -13.68 -25.22 -8.43
C LYS A 68 -14.34 -23.85 -8.46
N LYS A 69 -14.90 -23.49 -9.61
CA LYS A 69 -15.68 -22.26 -9.76
C LYS A 69 -16.97 -22.36 -8.93
N SER A 70 -17.20 -21.38 -8.05
CA SER A 70 -18.37 -21.32 -7.17
C SER A 70 -19.34 -20.20 -7.56
N LYS A 71 -18.90 -19.20 -8.31
CA LYS A 71 -19.73 -18.07 -8.77
C LYS A 71 -19.56 -17.83 -10.28
N ALA A 72 -20.58 -17.23 -10.90
CA ALA A 72 -20.47 -16.76 -12.28
C ALA A 72 -19.42 -15.64 -12.39
N CYS A 73 -18.79 -15.51 -13.56
CA CYS A 73 -17.83 -14.43 -13.78
C CYS A 73 -18.55 -13.09 -13.87
N VAL A 74 -17.87 -12.05 -13.40
CA VAL A 74 -18.41 -10.70 -13.46
C VAL A 74 -18.47 -10.21 -14.91
N GLN A 75 -19.46 -9.36 -15.20
CA GLN A 75 -19.55 -8.60 -16.43
C GLN A 75 -19.88 -7.16 -16.03
N ARG A 76 -19.16 -6.16 -16.58
CA ARG A 76 -19.31 -4.75 -16.16
C ARG A 76 -19.72 -3.81 -17.29
N SER A 77 -20.47 -4.34 -18.27
CA SER A 77 -20.95 -3.59 -19.42
C SER A 77 -21.92 -2.46 -19.03
N THR A 78 -21.35 -1.33 -18.59
CA THR A 78 -22.08 -0.22 -17.95
C THR A 78 -22.13 1.03 -18.80
N LEU A 79 -21.13 1.24 -19.64
CA LEU A 79 -20.98 2.47 -20.42
C LEU A 79 -21.28 2.30 -21.93
N GLY A 80 -21.59 1.07 -22.39
CA GLY A 80 -21.87 0.78 -23.81
C GLY A 80 -20.61 0.78 -24.70
N ARG A 81 -20.78 0.50 -26.01
CA ARG A 81 -19.65 0.42 -26.97
C ARG A 81 -19.25 1.77 -27.58
N ASP A 82 -20.18 2.73 -27.63
CA ASP A 82 -19.99 4.03 -28.28
C ASP A 82 -19.67 5.14 -27.26
N ILE A 83 -18.67 4.93 -26.42
CA ILE A 83 -18.29 5.91 -25.38
C ILE A 83 -17.41 7.00 -26.00
N VAL A 84 -17.94 8.23 -26.06
CA VAL A 84 -17.13 9.43 -26.30
C VAL A 84 -16.79 10.06 -24.95
N LEU A 85 -15.76 9.54 -24.29
CA LEU A 85 -15.24 10.13 -23.06
C LEU A 85 -14.31 11.30 -23.43
N LYS A 86 -14.85 12.50 -23.56
CA LYS A 86 -14.05 13.67 -23.98
C LYS A 86 -12.99 14.11 -22.98
N ASN A 87 -13.26 13.94 -21.68
CA ASN A 87 -12.38 14.38 -20.61
C ASN A 87 -11.61 13.18 -20.05
N ARG A 88 -10.33 13.38 -19.70
CA ARG A 88 -9.55 12.34 -19.03
C ARG A 88 -10.17 12.01 -17.66
N PRO A 89 -10.06 10.75 -17.20
CA PRO A 89 -10.35 10.41 -15.80
C PRO A 89 -9.50 11.28 -14.86
N TRP A 90 -10.09 11.66 -13.72
CA TRP A 90 -9.47 12.65 -12.81
C TRP A 90 -8.05 12.25 -12.39
N GLY A 91 -7.80 10.97 -12.10
CA GLY A 91 -6.48 10.50 -11.67
C GLY A 91 -5.41 10.64 -12.76
N GLN A 92 -5.80 10.48 -14.03
CA GLN A 92 -4.89 10.68 -15.16
C GLN A 92 -4.58 12.17 -15.40
N ASP A 93 -5.55 13.03 -15.15
CA ASP A 93 -5.38 14.48 -15.25
C ASP A 93 -4.55 15.04 -14.08
N TYR A 94 -4.89 14.66 -12.85
CA TYR A 94 -4.18 15.00 -11.62
C TYR A 94 -2.68 14.64 -11.71
N LEU A 95 -2.37 13.45 -12.24
CA LEU A 95 -1.00 12.97 -12.42
C LEU A 95 -0.32 13.44 -13.72
N GLN A 96 -1.00 14.26 -14.54
CA GLN A 96 -0.48 14.75 -15.81
C GLN A 96 0.05 13.64 -16.74
N ILE A 97 -0.65 12.50 -16.80
CA ILE A 97 -0.19 11.29 -17.51
C ILE A 97 0.12 11.56 -18.98
N GLY A 98 -0.71 12.35 -19.67
CA GLY A 98 -0.44 12.72 -21.06
C GLY A 98 0.90 13.44 -21.23
N LYS A 99 1.28 14.31 -20.29
CA LYS A 99 2.55 15.03 -20.35
C LYS A 99 3.74 14.11 -20.08
N ALA A 100 3.62 13.23 -19.10
CA ALA A 100 4.61 12.20 -18.80
C ALA A 100 4.88 11.32 -20.04
N GLN A 101 3.83 10.89 -20.73
CA GLN A 101 3.96 10.09 -21.96
C GLN A 101 4.66 10.86 -23.09
N GLU A 102 4.37 12.14 -23.30
CA GLU A 102 5.10 12.98 -24.27
C GLU A 102 6.60 13.02 -23.95
N ILE A 103 6.97 13.20 -22.67
CA ILE A 103 8.35 13.29 -22.22
C ILE A 103 9.12 11.99 -22.47
N VAL A 104 8.50 10.82 -22.25
CA VAL A 104 9.14 9.53 -22.53
C VAL A 104 9.20 9.27 -24.03
N LYS A 105 8.09 9.47 -24.76
CA LYS A 105 8.05 9.29 -26.22
C LYS A 105 9.10 10.14 -26.94
N ALA A 106 9.30 11.38 -26.50
CA ALA A 106 10.33 12.25 -27.07
C ALA A 106 11.76 11.70 -26.85
N ALA A 107 11.99 10.93 -25.78
CA ALA A 107 13.30 10.36 -25.47
C ALA A 107 13.51 8.94 -26.02
N THR A 108 12.45 8.14 -26.17
CA THR A 108 12.56 6.69 -26.45
C THR A 108 11.76 6.23 -27.67
N GLY A 109 10.91 7.09 -28.24
CA GLY A 109 9.98 6.74 -29.33
C GLY A 109 8.70 6.01 -28.89
N SER A 110 8.52 5.68 -27.60
CA SER A 110 7.33 5.00 -27.07
C SER A 110 7.04 5.40 -25.62
N ALA A 111 5.84 5.14 -25.10
CA ALA A 111 5.52 5.32 -23.69
C ALA A 111 5.44 3.96 -22.98
N GLY A 112 6.62 3.48 -22.53
CA GLY A 112 6.77 2.18 -21.86
C GLY A 112 7.02 1.00 -22.82
N GLY A 113 7.30 1.26 -24.10
CA GLY A 113 7.63 0.21 -25.05
C GLY A 113 8.87 -0.58 -24.61
N ASN A 114 8.86 -1.88 -24.90
CA ASN A 114 9.87 -2.88 -24.49
C ASN A 114 9.96 -3.14 -22.97
N VAL A 115 9.10 -2.53 -22.15
CA VAL A 115 8.97 -2.87 -20.72
C VAL A 115 7.82 -3.85 -20.52
N ARG A 116 8.05 -4.86 -19.69
CA ARG A 116 7.06 -5.88 -19.33
C ARG A 116 6.63 -5.68 -17.89
N VAL A 117 5.33 -5.58 -17.68
CA VAL A 117 4.72 -5.45 -16.35
C VAL A 117 3.91 -6.70 -16.06
N ALA A 118 4.36 -7.48 -15.08
CA ALA A 118 3.59 -8.58 -14.54
C ALA A 118 2.45 -8.04 -13.68
N VAL A 119 1.23 -8.49 -13.96
CA VAL A 119 0.04 -8.22 -13.15
C VAL A 119 -0.28 -9.50 -12.38
N VAL A 120 0.06 -9.52 -11.09
CA VAL A 120 -0.22 -10.63 -10.17
C VAL A 120 -1.52 -10.31 -9.46
N ASP A 121 -2.60 -10.89 -9.96
CA ASP A 121 -3.97 -10.45 -9.67
C ASP A 121 -4.98 -11.59 -9.95
N THR A 122 -6.20 -11.27 -10.37
CA THR A 122 -7.26 -12.22 -10.68
C THR A 122 -7.28 -12.78 -12.10
N GLY A 123 -6.20 -12.51 -12.86
CA GLY A 123 -6.13 -12.75 -14.30
C GLY A 123 -6.45 -11.48 -15.10
N VAL A 124 -6.22 -11.52 -16.42
CA VAL A 124 -6.47 -10.39 -17.32
C VAL A 124 -7.19 -10.91 -18.55
N THR A 125 -8.41 -10.45 -18.78
CA THR A 125 -9.16 -10.73 -20.01
C THR A 125 -8.51 -10.02 -21.19
N GLN A 126 -8.41 -10.71 -22.32
CA GLN A 126 -7.99 -10.09 -23.57
C GLN A 126 -8.95 -8.96 -23.96
N HIS A 127 -8.40 -7.79 -24.28
CA HIS A 127 -9.15 -6.60 -24.64
C HIS A 127 -8.51 -5.94 -25.88
N PRO A 128 -9.29 -5.46 -26.87
CA PRO A 128 -8.74 -4.84 -28.09
C PRO A 128 -7.77 -3.69 -27.81
N TRP A 129 -8.03 -2.91 -26.76
CA TRP A 129 -7.19 -1.77 -26.36
C TRP A 129 -5.84 -2.17 -25.75
N PHE A 130 -5.54 -3.45 -25.60
CA PHE A 130 -4.17 -3.91 -25.36
C PHE A 130 -3.41 -4.23 -26.65
N GLN A 131 -4.05 -4.29 -27.81
CA GLN A 131 -3.41 -4.50 -29.12
C GLN A 131 -2.48 -5.75 -29.11
N ASN A 132 -2.97 -6.87 -28.54
CA ASN A 132 -2.24 -8.14 -28.35
C ASN A 132 -1.02 -8.09 -27.41
N ARG A 133 -0.89 -7.03 -26.59
CA ARG A 133 0.20 -6.86 -25.61
C ARG A 133 -0.08 -7.52 -24.25
N VAL A 134 -1.18 -8.26 -24.08
CA VAL A 134 -1.37 -9.13 -22.91
C VAL A 134 -0.81 -10.53 -23.22
N LYS A 135 0.07 -11.01 -22.36
CA LYS A 135 0.70 -12.33 -22.45
C LYS A 135 0.34 -13.17 -21.23
N SER A 136 0.31 -14.48 -21.45
CA SER A 136 0.12 -15.48 -20.40
C SER A 136 1.37 -15.59 -19.54
N GLY A 137 1.22 -15.49 -18.21
CA GLY A 137 2.28 -15.66 -17.22
C GLY A 137 2.14 -16.93 -16.38
N GLY A 138 0.90 -17.29 -16.03
CA GLY A 138 0.57 -18.52 -15.32
C GLY A 138 -0.76 -18.43 -14.57
N ASP A 139 -1.26 -19.58 -14.12
CA ASP A 139 -2.52 -19.71 -13.40
C ASP A 139 -2.36 -20.57 -12.14
N TYR A 140 -2.61 -19.96 -10.98
CA TYR A 140 -2.45 -20.54 -9.66
C TYR A 140 -3.80 -20.66 -8.93
N VAL A 141 -4.91 -20.52 -9.68
CA VAL A 141 -6.27 -20.70 -9.18
C VAL A 141 -6.86 -21.96 -9.77
N ALA A 142 -6.99 -22.04 -11.09
CA ALA A 142 -7.59 -23.19 -11.75
C ALA A 142 -7.01 -23.32 -13.15
N LYS A 143 -6.69 -24.55 -13.56
CA LYS A 143 -6.26 -24.80 -14.93
C LYS A 143 -7.38 -24.34 -15.88
N PRO A 144 -7.10 -23.43 -16.81
CA PRO A 144 -8.12 -22.95 -17.73
C PRO A 144 -8.54 -24.06 -18.70
N ASP A 145 -9.85 -24.25 -18.87
CA ASP A 145 -10.39 -25.11 -19.91
C ASP A 145 -10.30 -24.39 -21.27
N GLY A 146 -9.24 -24.69 -22.03
CA GLY A 146 -9.08 -24.21 -23.41
C GLY A 146 -8.66 -22.74 -23.57
N LYS A 147 -8.32 -22.03 -22.49
CA LYS A 147 -7.76 -20.67 -22.51
C LYS A 147 -6.28 -20.67 -22.11
N PRO A 148 -5.44 -19.71 -22.59
CA PRO A 148 -4.09 -19.56 -22.07
C PRO A 148 -4.11 -19.20 -20.57
N GLU A 149 -3.14 -19.72 -19.81
CA GLU A 149 -3.03 -19.52 -18.37
C GLU A 149 -2.98 -18.03 -17.99
N GLY A 150 -3.74 -17.65 -16.95
CA GLY A 150 -3.83 -16.27 -16.48
C GLY A 150 -4.61 -15.31 -17.38
N LEU A 151 -5.09 -15.73 -18.56
CA LEU A 151 -5.86 -14.87 -19.47
C LEU A 151 -7.39 -14.98 -19.29
N GLU A 152 -7.81 -15.48 -18.14
CA GLU A 152 -9.21 -15.47 -17.72
C GLU A 152 -9.33 -14.65 -16.44
N ASP A 153 -10.06 -13.54 -16.51
CA ASP A 153 -10.39 -12.73 -15.36
C ASP A 153 -11.86 -12.92 -15.00
N CYS A 154 -12.14 -13.89 -14.13
CA CYS A 154 -13.51 -14.18 -13.71
C CYS A 154 -14.02 -13.17 -12.67
N ASP A 155 -13.10 -12.46 -12.07
CA ASP A 155 -13.28 -11.47 -11.03
C ASP A 155 -13.35 -10.06 -11.60
N GLY A 156 -12.76 -9.81 -12.75
CA GLY A 156 -12.71 -8.52 -13.42
C GLY A 156 -11.77 -7.48 -12.85
N HIS A 157 -11.05 -7.81 -11.78
CA HIS A 157 -10.18 -6.87 -11.08
C HIS A 157 -8.84 -6.70 -11.80
N GLY A 158 -8.19 -7.80 -12.18
CA GLY A 158 -6.89 -7.76 -12.86
C GLY A 158 -6.95 -7.07 -14.23
N THR A 159 -8.05 -7.18 -14.98
CA THR A 159 -8.25 -6.46 -16.25
C THR A 159 -8.31 -4.96 -16.04
N GLU A 160 -9.00 -4.51 -14.98
CA GLU A 160 -9.07 -3.09 -14.61
C GLU A 160 -7.69 -2.57 -14.15
N VAL A 161 -6.96 -3.35 -13.38
CA VAL A 161 -5.57 -3.04 -12.99
C VAL A 161 -4.67 -2.93 -14.22
N ALA A 162 -4.71 -3.91 -15.11
CA ALA A 162 -3.93 -3.91 -16.35
C ALA A 162 -4.29 -2.74 -17.27
N GLY A 163 -5.57 -2.35 -17.31
CA GLY A 163 -6.06 -1.20 -18.05
C GLY A 163 -5.41 0.11 -17.62
N ILE A 164 -5.32 0.37 -16.31
CA ILE A 164 -4.64 1.55 -15.75
C ILE A 164 -3.16 1.57 -16.13
N ILE A 165 -2.51 0.40 -16.17
CA ILE A 165 -1.09 0.29 -16.54
C ILE A 165 -0.89 0.58 -18.03
N ALA A 166 -1.60 -0.13 -18.93
CA ALA A 166 -1.22 -0.22 -20.34
C ALA A 166 -2.38 -0.19 -21.36
N GLY A 167 -3.59 0.16 -20.94
CA GLY A 167 -4.74 0.33 -21.83
C GLY A 167 -4.48 1.43 -22.87
N LYS A 168 -4.81 1.18 -24.13
CA LYS A 168 -4.58 2.10 -25.25
C LYS A 168 -5.77 2.05 -26.21
N PRO A 169 -6.76 2.93 -26.04
CA PRO A 169 -7.88 3.00 -26.98
C PRO A 169 -7.38 3.29 -28.39
N ASP A 170 -8.07 2.72 -29.38
CA ASP A 170 -7.77 2.99 -30.80
C ASP A 170 -8.38 4.33 -31.26
N ASN A 171 -9.43 4.80 -30.58
CA ASN A 171 -10.06 6.09 -30.87
C ASN A 171 -9.37 7.22 -30.08
N PRO A 172 -8.73 8.21 -30.74
CA PRO A 172 -8.07 9.33 -30.07
C PRO A 172 -9.03 10.28 -29.34
N GLU A 173 -10.34 10.19 -29.57
CA GLU A 173 -11.36 10.97 -28.83
C GLU A 173 -11.66 10.40 -27.44
N VAL A 174 -11.21 9.18 -27.14
CA VAL A 174 -11.36 8.57 -25.81
C VAL A 174 -10.26 9.13 -24.90
N GLY A 175 -10.67 9.88 -23.87
CA GLY A 175 -9.77 10.54 -22.93
C GLY A 175 -9.03 9.58 -21.98
N PHE A 176 -9.51 8.34 -21.82
CA PHE A 176 -8.84 7.33 -21.01
C PHE A 176 -7.57 6.82 -21.72
N ILE A 177 -6.44 6.77 -21.02
CA ILE A 177 -5.25 6.05 -21.46
C ILE A 177 -4.50 5.45 -20.26
N GLY A 178 -3.97 4.25 -20.41
CA GLY A 178 -3.09 3.65 -19.42
C GLY A 178 -1.81 4.48 -19.27
N VAL A 179 -1.15 4.41 -18.11
CA VAL A 179 0.04 5.22 -17.80
C VAL A 179 1.18 4.93 -18.76
N ALA A 180 1.48 3.65 -19.01
CA ALA A 180 2.48 3.14 -19.93
C ALA A 180 1.81 2.34 -21.08
N PRO A 181 1.13 3.03 -22.01
CA PRO A 181 0.22 2.42 -22.98
C PRO A 181 0.93 1.56 -24.04
N ASP A 182 2.26 1.57 -24.13
CA ASP A 182 3.03 0.72 -25.04
C ASP A 182 3.72 -0.46 -24.32
N ALA A 183 3.56 -0.59 -23.00
CA ALA A 183 4.11 -1.70 -22.21
C ALA A 183 3.41 -3.03 -22.53
N THR A 184 4.10 -4.15 -22.28
CA THR A 184 3.53 -5.51 -22.35
C THR A 184 3.02 -5.90 -20.97
N ILE A 185 1.78 -6.38 -20.89
CA ILE A 185 1.22 -6.96 -19.67
C ILE A 185 1.48 -8.47 -19.68
N VAL A 186 2.00 -9.00 -18.58
CA VAL A 186 2.13 -10.45 -18.35
C VAL A 186 1.20 -10.83 -17.21
N SER A 187 0.15 -11.60 -17.50
CA SER A 187 -0.90 -11.89 -16.52
C SER A 187 -0.61 -13.15 -15.71
N TYR A 188 -0.60 -13.02 -14.39
CA TYR A 188 -0.52 -14.12 -13.44
C TYR A 188 -1.80 -14.13 -12.61
N ARG A 189 -2.65 -15.13 -12.82
CA ARG A 189 -3.83 -15.32 -11.98
C ARG A 189 -3.42 -16.01 -10.69
N GLN A 190 -3.44 -15.27 -9.60
CA GLN A 190 -2.99 -15.70 -8.27
C GLN A 190 -4.14 -15.86 -7.27
N LEU A 191 -5.19 -15.05 -7.42
CA LEU A 191 -6.34 -15.00 -6.52
C LEU A 191 -7.64 -15.11 -7.32
N SER A 192 -8.69 -15.69 -6.73
CA SER A 192 -10.06 -15.48 -7.20
C SER A 192 -11.06 -15.66 -6.07
N GLU A 193 -12.01 -14.73 -5.95
CA GLU A 193 -13.14 -14.83 -5.02
C GLU A 193 -14.34 -15.60 -5.60
N ASN A 194 -14.24 -15.99 -6.87
CA ASN A 194 -15.24 -16.76 -7.62
C ASN A 194 -14.88 -18.26 -7.70
N TYR A 195 -13.76 -18.66 -7.10
CA TYR A 195 -13.30 -20.04 -6.99
C TYR A 195 -13.10 -20.40 -5.52
N GLU A 196 -13.52 -21.61 -5.14
CA GLU A 196 -13.42 -22.15 -3.78
C GLU A 196 -12.68 -23.50 -3.79
N PRO A 197 -12.08 -23.92 -2.65
CA PRO A 197 -11.46 -25.24 -2.54
C PRO A 197 -12.42 -26.38 -2.88
N ASP A 198 -12.00 -27.31 -3.72
CA ASP A 198 -12.80 -28.47 -4.12
C ASP A 198 -12.71 -29.60 -3.08
N THR A 199 -13.62 -29.60 -2.11
CA THR A 199 -13.72 -30.64 -1.06
C THR A 199 -14.37 -31.95 -1.54
N SER A 200 -14.70 -32.08 -2.83
CA SER A 200 -15.33 -33.30 -3.38
C SER A 200 -14.35 -34.43 -3.67
N THR A 201 -13.03 -34.18 -3.53
CA THR A 201 -12.01 -35.23 -3.60
C THR A 201 -11.90 -35.94 -2.26
N PRO A 202 -12.14 -37.26 -2.18
CA PRO A 202 -11.94 -38.01 -0.94
C PRO A 202 -10.46 -37.99 -0.58
N THR A 203 -10.13 -37.61 0.65
CA THR A 203 -8.84 -37.94 1.27
C THR A 203 -8.60 -39.44 1.11
N PRO A 204 -7.44 -39.91 0.60
CA PRO A 204 -7.12 -41.33 0.66
C PRO A 204 -7.23 -41.76 2.12
N PRO A 205 -7.91 -42.88 2.44
CA PRO A 205 -8.00 -43.31 3.82
C PRO A 205 -6.58 -43.49 4.36
N ALA A 206 -6.28 -42.75 5.44
CA ALA A 206 -5.07 -42.99 6.21
C ALA A 206 -5.02 -44.48 6.54
N SER A 207 -3.88 -45.14 6.27
CA SER A 207 -3.72 -46.54 6.64
C SER A 207 -3.99 -46.67 8.13
N SER A 208 -5.04 -47.40 8.47
CA SER A 208 -5.44 -47.67 9.83
C SER A 208 -4.39 -48.55 10.52
N SER A 209 -3.49 -47.94 11.29
CA SER A 209 -2.94 -48.60 12.47
C SER A 209 -3.89 -48.30 13.64
N GLY A 210 -4.46 -49.37 14.20
CA GLY A 210 -5.54 -49.32 15.16
C GLY A 210 -5.20 -48.58 16.45
N GLY A 211 -6.18 -47.83 16.94
CA GLY A 211 -6.17 -47.19 18.25
C GLY A 211 -7.52 -46.52 18.50
N THR A 212 -8.39 -47.19 19.25
CA THR A 212 -9.70 -46.68 19.67
C THR A 212 -9.55 -45.45 20.57
N PRO A 213 -10.16 -44.29 20.28
CA PRO A 213 -10.25 -43.18 21.23
C PRO A 213 -11.51 -43.30 22.11
N PRO A 214 -11.51 -42.79 23.36
CA PRO A 214 -12.64 -42.85 24.28
C PRO A 214 -13.72 -41.81 23.91
N PRO A 215 -14.97 -41.98 24.38
CA PRO A 215 -16.06 -41.07 24.02
C PRO A 215 -15.92 -39.73 24.75
N SER A 216 -15.95 -38.63 24.01
CA SER A 216 -16.14 -37.29 24.58
C SER A 216 -17.60 -36.86 24.38
N SER A 217 -18.24 -36.50 25.48
CA SER A 217 -19.61 -36.03 25.58
C SER A 217 -19.73 -34.59 25.08
N SER A 218 -20.39 -34.38 23.94
CA SER A 218 -20.83 -33.06 23.50
C SER A 218 -22.23 -32.77 24.06
N THR A 219 -22.33 -31.89 25.05
CA THR A 219 -23.57 -31.24 25.44
C THR A 219 -23.86 -30.07 24.50
N SER A 220 -24.81 -30.25 23.59
CA SER A 220 -25.39 -29.18 22.77
C SER A 220 -26.35 -28.31 23.60
N PRO A 221 -26.38 -26.97 23.44
CA PRO A 221 -27.52 -26.17 23.86
C PRO A 221 -28.65 -26.21 22.81
N PRO A 222 -29.91 -25.96 23.20
CA PRO A 222 -31.10 -26.28 22.40
C PRO A 222 -31.39 -25.28 21.27
N PRO A 223 -32.20 -25.68 20.27
CA PRO A 223 -32.53 -24.83 19.13
C PRO A 223 -33.61 -23.82 19.49
N GLY A 224 -33.31 -22.53 19.31
CA GLY A 224 -34.31 -21.47 19.21
C GLY A 224 -34.88 -21.44 17.80
N GLY A 225 -36.16 -21.77 17.67
CA GLY A 225 -36.83 -21.96 16.38
C GLY A 225 -37.24 -20.68 15.66
N GLY A 226 -37.27 -20.80 14.32
CA GLY A 226 -38.48 -20.50 13.54
C GLY A 226 -38.66 -19.07 13.03
N GLY A 227 -38.11 -18.82 11.84
CA GLY A 227 -38.57 -17.76 10.93
C GLY A 227 -38.12 -18.12 9.51
N GLY A 228 -39.01 -18.76 8.75
CA GLY A 228 -38.71 -19.38 7.47
C GLY A 228 -38.65 -18.42 6.27
N GLY A 229 -38.09 -18.96 5.18
CA GLY A 229 -38.33 -18.46 3.82
C GLY A 229 -37.06 -18.17 3.03
N GLY A 230 -36.77 -18.99 2.03
CA GLY A 230 -35.92 -18.62 0.90
C GLY A 230 -34.62 -19.40 0.79
N GLU A 231 -34.69 -20.53 0.12
CA GLU A 231 -33.55 -21.15 -0.56
C GLU A 231 -33.09 -20.19 -1.67
N GLY A 232 -32.25 -19.23 -1.28
CA GLY A 232 -31.69 -18.22 -2.16
C GLY A 232 -30.48 -18.77 -2.91
N ASP A 233 -30.64 -18.90 -4.21
CA ASP A 233 -29.60 -19.13 -5.21
C ASP A 233 -28.36 -18.25 -4.94
N ARG A 234 -27.24 -18.86 -4.55
CA ARG A 234 -25.97 -18.18 -4.20
C ARG A 234 -25.13 -17.78 -5.42
N THR A 235 -25.72 -17.73 -6.61
CA THR A 235 -24.99 -17.62 -7.89
C THR A 235 -24.73 -16.20 -8.39
N SER A 236 -25.11 -15.16 -7.64
CA SER A 236 -24.89 -13.77 -8.08
C SER A 236 -23.40 -13.40 -8.10
N PRO A 237 -22.87 -12.79 -9.19
CA PRO A 237 -21.54 -12.21 -9.19
C PRO A 237 -21.49 -11.10 -8.14
N GLY A 238 -20.75 -11.32 -7.06
CA GLY A 238 -20.58 -10.34 -5.99
C GLY A 238 -19.11 -9.95 -5.88
N GLN A 239 -18.81 -8.67 -6.08
CA GLN A 239 -17.52 -8.08 -5.71
C GLN A 239 -17.74 -7.03 -4.66
N THR A 240 -16.97 -7.08 -3.57
CA THR A 240 -16.95 -5.98 -2.61
C THR A 240 -15.80 -5.03 -2.94
N ASN A 241 -15.93 -3.77 -2.55
CA ASN A 241 -14.83 -2.81 -2.59
C ASN A 241 -13.76 -3.08 -1.49
N GLY A 242 -13.87 -4.20 -0.78
CA GLY A 242 -12.85 -4.68 0.15
C GLY A 242 -11.58 -5.06 -0.60
N GLY A 243 -10.42 -4.86 0.02
CA GLY A 243 -9.13 -5.26 -0.57
C GLY A 243 -9.11 -6.75 -0.91
N ARG A 244 -8.25 -7.12 -1.86
CA ARG A 244 -8.12 -8.49 -2.35
C ARG A 244 -7.21 -9.31 -1.43
N GLN A 245 -7.83 -9.93 -0.42
CA GLN A 245 -7.12 -10.64 0.64
C GLN A 245 -6.84 -12.11 0.30
N LEU A 246 -5.56 -12.49 0.33
CA LEU A 246 -5.07 -13.87 0.30
C LEU A 246 -5.40 -14.60 1.58
N GLU A 247 -5.40 -15.94 1.53
CA GLU A 247 -5.73 -16.82 2.66
C GLU A 247 -7.14 -16.58 3.23
N LYS A 248 -8.00 -15.87 2.49
CA LYS A 248 -9.39 -15.66 2.85
C LYS A 248 -10.13 -17.01 2.75
N ALA A 249 -10.83 -17.36 3.82
CA ALA A 249 -11.52 -18.63 3.90
C ALA A 249 -12.55 -18.78 2.77
N GLY A 250 -12.45 -19.87 2.02
CA GLY A 250 -13.37 -20.18 0.92
C GLY A 250 -13.00 -19.56 -0.44
N THR A 251 -11.85 -18.89 -0.57
CA THR A 251 -11.37 -18.34 -1.86
C THR A 251 -10.05 -19.00 -2.30
N ALA A 252 -9.67 -18.82 -3.55
CA ALA A 252 -8.38 -19.27 -4.07
C ALA A 252 -7.31 -18.19 -3.91
N GLY A 253 -6.09 -18.59 -3.52
CA GLY A 253 -4.92 -17.71 -3.43
C GLY A 253 -4.25 -17.74 -2.05
N THR A 254 -2.95 -18.01 -2.03
CA THR A 254 -2.15 -18.17 -0.81
C THR A 254 -0.88 -17.35 -0.86
N LEU A 255 -0.28 -17.09 0.30
CA LEU A 255 1.05 -16.47 0.36
C LEU A 255 2.12 -17.36 -0.29
N LYS A 256 1.96 -18.69 -0.23
CA LYS A 256 2.83 -19.64 -0.91
C LYS A 256 2.81 -19.44 -2.43
N THR A 257 1.63 -19.42 -3.06
CA THR A 257 1.56 -19.21 -4.53
C THR A 257 2.00 -17.81 -4.93
N LEU A 258 1.79 -16.80 -4.08
CA LEU A 258 2.35 -15.46 -4.31
C LEU A 258 3.89 -15.50 -4.34
N ALA A 259 4.52 -16.17 -3.38
CA ALA A 259 5.98 -16.32 -3.33
C ALA A 259 6.53 -17.08 -4.56
N GLU A 260 5.85 -18.15 -4.97
CA GLU A 260 6.19 -18.92 -6.18
C GLU A 260 6.16 -18.03 -7.44
N ILE A 261 5.12 -17.23 -7.61
CA ILE A 261 4.99 -16.31 -8.76
C ILE A 261 6.11 -15.27 -8.77
N ILE A 262 6.36 -14.59 -7.64
CA ILE A 262 7.40 -13.56 -7.55
C ILE A 262 8.77 -14.15 -7.89
N ARG A 263 9.09 -15.33 -7.32
CA ARG A 263 10.32 -16.06 -7.63
C ARG A 263 10.38 -16.43 -9.11
N GLY A 264 9.33 -17.04 -9.64
CA GLY A 264 9.25 -17.53 -11.01
C GLY A 264 9.44 -16.44 -12.06
N ILE A 265 8.80 -15.28 -11.86
CA ILE A 265 8.95 -14.11 -12.72
C ILE A 265 10.42 -13.69 -12.83
N ALA A 266 11.10 -13.57 -11.68
CA ALA A 266 12.50 -13.15 -11.64
C ALA A 266 13.46 -14.20 -12.20
N GLU A 267 13.21 -15.48 -11.91
CA GLU A 267 14.06 -16.60 -12.37
C GLU A 267 14.02 -16.77 -13.89
N ARG A 268 12.83 -16.65 -14.48
CA ARG A 268 12.63 -16.80 -15.92
C ARG A 268 12.74 -15.48 -16.69
N ASN A 269 13.03 -14.38 -15.98
CA ASN A 269 13.09 -13.04 -16.54
C ASN A 269 11.81 -12.72 -17.35
N GLU A 270 10.62 -12.89 -16.76
CA GLU A 270 9.35 -12.74 -17.48
C GLU A 270 8.82 -11.31 -17.47
N ALA A 271 9.19 -10.51 -16.47
CA ALA A 271 8.81 -9.10 -16.36
C ALA A 271 9.89 -8.26 -15.69
N ASP A 272 9.86 -6.95 -15.97
CA ASP A 272 10.76 -5.96 -15.39
C ASP A 272 10.15 -5.31 -14.13
N ILE A 273 8.80 -5.29 -14.07
CA ILE A 273 8.01 -4.74 -12.97
C ILE A 273 6.94 -5.77 -12.58
N ILE A 274 6.70 -5.94 -11.29
CA ILE A 274 5.60 -6.73 -10.73
C ILE A 274 4.64 -5.78 -10.03
N ASN A 275 3.41 -5.71 -10.51
CA ASN A 275 2.28 -5.10 -9.83
C ASN A 275 1.52 -6.16 -9.05
N MET A 276 1.40 -5.97 -7.73
CA MET A 276 0.60 -6.82 -6.85
C MET A 276 -0.54 -6.01 -6.25
N SER A 277 -1.76 -6.34 -6.66
CA SER A 277 -2.97 -5.73 -6.11
C SER A 277 -3.68 -6.63 -5.11
N VAL A 278 -3.00 -7.72 -4.72
CA VAL A 278 -3.42 -8.68 -3.70
C VAL A 278 -2.60 -8.45 -2.44
N ASP A 279 -3.25 -8.61 -1.28
CA ASP A 279 -2.63 -8.42 0.02
C ASP A 279 -3.04 -9.54 0.99
N ASN A 280 -2.37 -9.64 2.13
CA ASN A 280 -2.80 -10.46 3.25
C ASN A 280 -2.70 -9.62 4.51
N CYS A 281 -3.83 -9.45 5.20
CA CYS A 281 -3.89 -8.75 6.46
C CYS A 281 -3.95 -9.74 7.63
N ARG A 282 -3.13 -9.49 8.65
CA ARG A 282 -3.20 -10.23 9.91
C ARG A 282 -2.93 -9.33 11.11
N PRO A 283 -3.39 -9.70 12.31
CA PRO A 283 -2.97 -9.02 13.53
C PRO A 283 -1.44 -8.94 13.62
N ALA A 284 -0.93 -7.79 14.05
CA ALA A 284 0.50 -7.54 14.24
C ALA A 284 1.06 -8.16 15.53
N THR A 285 0.47 -9.27 15.97
CA THR A 285 0.86 -10.03 17.15
C THR A 285 1.52 -11.33 16.72
N GLY A 286 2.57 -11.74 17.43
CA GLY A 286 3.25 -13.01 17.20
C GLY A 286 4.31 -12.95 16.11
N SER A 287 4.86 -14.11 15.77
CA SER A 287 5.95 -14.24 14.80
C SER A 287 5.48 -14.08 13.36
N ILE A 288 6.41 -13.70 12.47
CA ILE A 288 6.21 -13.80 11.02
C ILE A 288 5.78 -15.24 10.65
N THR A 289 4.82 -15.36 9.73
CA THR A 289 4.35 -16.68 9.28
C THR A 289 5.29 -17.28 8.24
N GLU A 290 5.19 -18.59 8.01
CA GLU A 290 6.00 -19.25 6.97
C GLU A 290 5.72 -18.69 5.57
N GLY A 291 4.44 -18.45 5.22
CA GLY A 291 4.07 -17.85 3.94
C GLY A 291 4.64 -16.43 3.78
N GLU A 292 4.65 -15.64 4.84
CA GLU A 292 5.29 -14.32 4.82
C GLU A 292 6.80 -14.39 4.62
N GLN A 293 7.48 -15.35 5.28
CA GLN A 293 8.91 -15.56 5.06
C GLN A 293 9.21 -15.97 3.61
N GLN A 294 8.38 -16.82 3.01
CA GLN A 294 8.50 -17.23 1.61
C GLN A 294 8.34 -16.02 0.67
N VAL A 295 7.33 -15.18 0.89
CA VAL A 295 7.12 -13.95 0.10
C VAL A 295 8.26 -12.96 0.30
N GLN A 296 8.76 -12.79 1.52
CA GLN A 296 9.89 -11.92 1.82
C GLN A 296 11.16 -12.37 1.07
N ALA A 297 11.48 -13.66 1.12
CA ALA A 297 12.62 -14.23 0.41
C ALA A 297 12.47 -14.10 -1.12
N ALA A 298 11.27 -14.34 -1.65
CA ALA A 298 10.99 -14.18 -3.08
C ALA A 298 11.10 -12.73 -3.54
N ALA A 299 10.58 -11.77 -2.76
CA ALA A 299 10.69 -10.34 -3.05
C ALA A 299 12.16 -9.88 -3.05
N ARG A 300 12.95 -10.27 -2.04
CA ARG A 300 14.39 -10.00 -2.00
C ARG A 300 15.11 -10.59 -3.22
N PHE A 301 14.80 -11.83 -3.58
CA PHE A 301 15.39 -12.51 -4.73
C PHE A 301 15.09 -11.79 -6.05
N ALA A 302 13.85 -11.34 -6.23
CA ALA A 302 13.41 -10.62 -7.43
C ALA A 302 14.02 -9.20 -7.50
N ALA A 303 14.04 -8.46 -6.39
CA ALA A 303 14.67 -7.15 -6.30
C ALA A 303 16.17 -7.19 -6.62
N GLN A 304 16.89 -8.21 -6.11
CA GLN A 304 18.31 -8.43 -6.43
C GLN A 304 18.56 -8.75 -7.91
N ARG A 305 17.53 -9.16 -8.66
CA ARG A 305 17.58 -9.40 -10.11
C ARG A 305 17.09 -8.21 -10.93
N GLY A 306 16.87 -7.07 -10.27
CA GLY A 306 16.47 -5.84 -10.94
C GLY A 306 14.99 -5.77 -11.29
N VAL A 307 14.16 -6.65 -10.72
CA VAL A 307 12.70 -6.58 -10.87
C VAL A 307 12.14 -5.57 -9.86
N VAL A 308 11.41 -4.57 -10.35
CA VAL A 308 10.72 -3.59 -9.49
C VAL A 308 9.44 -4.21 -8.96
N ILE A 309 9.20 -4.14 -7.65
CA ILE A 309 8.02 -4.75 -7.02
C ILE A 309 7.16 -3.65 -6.40
N ILE A 310 5.89 -3.58 -6.79
CA ILE A 310 4.94 -2.56 -6.37
C ILE A 310 3.70 -3.26 -5.82
N ALA A 311 3.24 -2.84 -4.63
CA ALA A 311 2.13 -3.47 -3.93
C ALA A 311 1.12 -2.46 -3.39
N ALA A 312 -0.16 -2.80 -3.46
CA ALA A 312 -1.23 -2.03 -2.83
C ALA A 312 -1.08 -2.02 -1.29
N ALA A 313 -1.24 -0.87 -0.63
CA ALA A 313 -1.08 -0.75 0.83
C ALA A 313 -2.14 -1.48 1.66
N GLY A 314 -3.23 -1.92 1.03
CA GLY A 314 -4.37 -2.59 1.68
C GLY A 314 -5.55 -1.65 1.89
N ASN A 315 -6.76 -2.22 1.94
CA ASN A 315 -8.00 -1.49 2.21
C ASN A 315 -8.56 -1.88 3.58
N ALA A 316 -8.93 -0.88 4.38
CA ALA A 316 -9.42 -1.06 5.73
C ALA A 316 -10.79 -1.76 5.72
N THR A 317 -10.88 -2.88 6.44
CA THR A 317 -12.08 -3.69 6.64
C THR A 317 -12.06 -4.29 8.05
N ASP A 318 -13.10 -5.03 8.43
CA ASP A 318 -13.12 -5.75 9.73
C ASP A 318 -11.97 -6.77 9.84
N THR A 319 -11.57 -7.39 8.73
CA THR A 319 -10.46 -8.35 8.66
C THR A 319 -9.11 -7.70 8.42
N CYS A 320 -9.09 -6.42 8.02
CA CYS A 320 -7.88 -5.61 7.86
C CYS A 320 -8.08 -4.25 8.53
N PRO A 321 -8.06 -4.19 9.88
CA PRO A 321 -8.38 -2.95 10.56
C PRO A 321 -7.28 -1.90 10.35
N GLN A 322 -7.69 -0.64 10.42
CA GLN A 322 -6.81 0.52 10.25
C GLN A 322 -5.74 0.58 11.37
N ASN A 323 -4.54 1.03 11.01
CA ASN A 323 -3.46 1.36 11.94
C ASN A 323 -3.57 2.82 12.40
N ASP A 324 -4.54 3.10 13.28
CA ASP A 324 -4.88 4.42 13.82
C ASP A 324 -4.41 4.64 15.27
N GLN A 325 -3.63 3.71 15.82
CA GLN A 325 -3.08 3.83 17.17
C GLN A 325 -2.03 4.96 17.27
N PRO A 326 -1.87 5.61 18.44
CA PRO A 326 -0.94 6.73 18.60
C PRO A 326 0.54 6.39 18.31
N ASP A 327 0.98 5.18 18.64
CA ASP A 327 2.35 4.73 18.31
C ASP A 327 2.36 4.01 16.96
N ALA A 328 2.76 4.75 15.93
CA ALA A 328 2.98 4.25 14.57
C ALA A 328 3.94 3.04 14.47
N ARG A 329 4.80 2.81 15.48
CA ARG A 329 5.74 1.68 15.53
C ARG A 329 5.12 0.40 16.07
N LYS A 330 3.85 0.45 16.49
CA LYS A 330 3.09 -0.69 16.99
C LYS A 330 1.81 -0.84 16.17
N PRO A 331 1.90 -1.21 14.87
CA PRO A 331 0.71 -1.42 14.06
C PRO A 331 -0.22 -2.44 14.74
N LYS A 332 -1.53 -2.31 14.52
CA LYS A 332 -2.53 -3.32 14.89
C LYS A 332 -2.57 -4.46 13.87
N THR A 333 -2.35 -4.12 12.60
CA THR A 333 -2.43 -5.05 11.46
C THR A 333 -1.23 -4.90 10.57
N ILE A 334 -0.65 -6.04 10.19
CA ILE A 334 0.38 -6.17 9.16
C ILE A 334 -0.30 -6.41 7.81
N VAL A 335 0.20 -5.77 6.76
CA VAL A 335 -0.24 -5.98 5.38
C VAL A 335 0.93 -6.52 4.56
N THR A 336 0.83 -7.77 4.11
CA THR A 336 1.84 -8.46 3.30
C THR A 336 1.39 -8.51 1.84
N PRO A 337 2.24 -8.28 0.82
CA PRO A 337 3.69 -7.97 0.89
C PRO A 337 4.11 -6.51 1.17
N PRO A 338 3.25 -5.46 1.21
CA PRO A 338 3.69 -4.08 1.48
C PRO A 338 4.67 -3.91 2.62
N TRP A 339 4.50 -4.69 3.69
CA TRP A 339 5.35 -4.71 4.88
C TRP A 339 6.86 -4.88 4.58
N PHE A 340 7.22 -5.52 3.47
CA PHE A 340 8.61 -5.72 3.04
C PHE A 340 9.19 -4.51 2.27
N ALA A 341 9.10 -3.32 2.90
CA ALA A 341 9.33 -2.01 2.27
C ALA A 341 10.76 -1.76 1.74
N ASP A 342 11.73 -2.62 2.07
CA ASP A 342 13.09 -2.59 1.52
C ASP A 342 13.13 -3.04 0.06
N ASP A 343 12.27 -3.98 -0.31
CA ASP A 343 12.23 -4.62 -1.64
C ASP A 343 10.92 -4.32 -2.39
N VAL A 344 9.88 -3.91 -1.66
CA VAL A 344 8.53 -3.66 -2.19
C VAL A 344 8.15 -2.19 -2.00
N LEU A 345 7.73 -1.53 -3.08
CA LEU A 345 7.15 -0.19 -3.02
C LEU A 345 5.65 -0.29 -2.71
N SER A 346 5.28 -0.03 -1.45
CA SER A 346 3.88 0.05 -1.02
C SER A 346 3.21 1.34 -1.48
N VAL A 347 1.98 1.23 -1.98
CA VAL A 347 1.21 2.34 -2.57
C VAL A 347 -0.11 2.56 -1.83
N GLY A 348 -0.23 3.71 -1.16
CA GLY A 348 -1.48 4.20 -0.59
C GLY A 348 -2.41 4.83 -1.63
N ALA A 349 -3.67 5.05 -1.26
CA ALA A 349 -4.67 5.66 -2.13
C ALA A 349 -4.99 7.09 -1.71
N ILE A 350 -5.13 7.98 -2.68
CA ILE A 350 -5.75 9.30 -2.51
C ILE A 350 -7.08 9.40 -3.26
N ASP A 351 -7.92 10.33 -2.82
CA ASP A 351 -9.13 10.73 -3.51
C ASP A 351 -8.92 11.94 -4.44
N GLU A 352 -9.97 12.34 -5.15
CA GLU A 352 -9.95 13.44 -6.12
C GLU A 352 -9.62 14.82 -5.52
N THR A 353 -9.66 14.96 -4.19
CA THR A 353 -9.24 16.18 -3.49
C THR A 353 -7.75 16.20 -3.19
N GLY A 354 -7.04 15.10 -3.46
CA GLY A 354 -5.65 14.88 -3.03
C GLY A 354 -5.53 14.41 -1.57
N SER A 355 -6.65 14.18 -0.89
CA SER A 355 -6.67 13.66 0.48
C SER A 355 -6.45 12.15 0.50
N VAL A 356 -5.95 11.63 1.62
CA VAL A 356 -5.80 10.17 1.83
C VAL A 356 -7.19 9.53 1.77
N ALA A 357 -7.35 8.53 0.92
CA ALA A 357 -8.61 7.80 0.82
C ALA A 357 -8.90 7.12 2.18
N PRO A 358 -10.12 7.25 2.75
CA PRO A 358 -10.40 6.77 4.11
C PRO A 358 -10.17 5.27 4.32
N PHE A 359 -10.26 4.47 3.25
CA PHE A 359 -10.00 3.03 3.28
C PHE A 359 -8.51 2.69 3.16
N SER A 360 -7.61 3.61 2.80
CA SER A 360 -6.19 3.28 2.62
C SER A 360 -5.57 2.89 3.95
N VAL A 361 -5.07 1.65 4.08
CA VAL A 361 -4.43 1.22 5.32
C VAL A 361 -3.11 1.97 5.52
N HIS A 362 -2.95 2.56 6.70
CA HIS A 362 -1.74 3.27 7.08
C HIS A 362 -0.69 2.27 7.55
N GLY A 363 0.59 2.61 7.38
CA GLY A 363 1.65 1.78 7.91
C GLY A 363 3.03 2.37 7.75
N PRO A 364 3.99 1.96 8.60
CA PRO A 364 5.38 2.33 8.46
C PRO A 364 6.01 1.83 7.15
N TRP A 365 5.34 0.96 6.41
CA TRP A 365 5.76 0.47 5.10
C TRP A 365 5.29 1.31 3.91
N VAL A 366 4.30 2.19 4.06
CA VAL A 366 3.74 2.95 2.91
C VAL A 366 4.83 3.81 2.27
N GLY A 367 5.04 3.65 0.98
CA GLY A 367 6.15 4.25 0.26
C GLY A 367 5.75 5.51 -0.51
N VAL A 368 4.65 5.45 -1.25
CA VAL A 368 4.08 6.58 -2.01
C VAL A 368 2.55 6.43 -2.04
N ALA A 369 1.86 7.41 -2.62
CA ALA A 369 0.43 7.30 -2.92
C ALA A 369 0.11 7.64 -4.38
N ALA A 370 -1.06 7.19 -4.84
CA ALA A 370 -1.61 7.51 -6.15
C ALA A 370 -3.15 7.52 -6.11
N PRO A 371 -3.83 8.02 -7.16
CA PRO A 371 -5.29 7.97 -7.28
C PRO A 371 -5.87 6.57 -7.04
N GLY A 372 -6.82 6.46 -6.11
CA GLY A 372 -7.46 5.19 -5.75
C GLY A 372 -8.98 5.24 -5.63
N THR A 373 -9.63 6.36 -5.95
CA THR A 373 -11.10 6.53 -5.93
C THR A 373 -11.65 6.84 -7.31
N GLN A 374 -12.95 6.57 -7.53
CA GLN A 374 -13.67 6.92 -8.76
C GLN A 374 -12.91 6.51 -10.03
N ILE A 375 -12.39 5.29 -10.00
CA ILE A 375 -11.51 4.76 -11.02
C ILE A 375 -12.32 4.43 -12.27
N MET A 376 -11.69 4.70 -13.41
CA MET A 376 -12.17 4.28 -14.71
C MET A 376 -11.09 3.41 -15.34
N SER A 377 -11.47 2.24 -15.85
CA SER A 377 -10.56 1.31 -16.53
C SER A 377 -11.29 0.46 -17.56
N LEU A 378 -10.63 -0.54 -18.13
CA LEU A 378 -11.20 -1.42 -19.14
C LEU A 378 -12.28 -2.34 -18.55
N ASP A 379 -13.33 -2.59 -19.31
CA ASP A 379 -14.35 -3.57 -18.92
C ASP A 379 -13.76 -5.00 -18.99
N PRO A 380 -13.84 -5.77 -17.89
CA PRO A 380 -13.32 -7.13 -17.83
C PRO A 380 -14.12 -8.18 -18.61
N ALA A 381 -15.31 -7.83 -19.12
CA ALA A 381 -16.15 -8.80 -19.82
C ALA A 381 -15.47 -9.36 -21.08
N GLU A 382 -15.56 -10.67 -21.28
CA GLU A 382 -15.01 -11.35 -22.46
C GLU A 382 -15.66 -10.80 -23.75
N GLY A 383 -14.83 -10.37 -24.70
CA GLY A 383 -15.29 -9.74 -25.94
C GLY A 383 -15.75 -8.29 -25.78
N SER A 384 -15.53 -7.66 -24.62
CA SER A 384 -15.73 -6.23 -24.44
C SER A 384 -14.63 -5.42 -25.11
N ASP A 385 -15.01 -4.21 -25.53
CA ASP A 385 -14.18 -3.18 -26.13
C ASP A 385 -14.37 -1.83 -25.43
N GLY A 386 -14.98 -1.83 -24.24
CA GLY A 386 -15.42 -0.64 -23.52
C GLY A 386 -14.68 -0.37 -22.19
N LEU A 387 -15.22 0.62 -21.47
CA LEU A 387 -14.74 1.02 -20.15
C LEU A 387 -15.70 0.58 -19.05
N ALA A 388 -15.17 0.40 -17.84
CA ALA A 388 -15.90 0.23 -16.60
C ALA A 388 -15.48 1.31 -15.59
N ASN A 389 -16.46 1.85 -14.87
CA ASN A 389 -16.25 2.79 -13.77
C ASN A 389 -17.06 2.42 -12.50
N LEU A 390 -17.78 1.30 -12.55
CA LEU A 390 -18.62 0.80 -11.46
C LEU A 390 -18.35 -0.68 -11.18
N THR A 391 -18.45 -1.07 -9.92
CA THR A 391 -18.61 -2.44 -9.43
C THR A 391 -20.08 -2.69 -9.11
N PHE A 392 -20.53 -3.95 -9.15
CA PHE A 392 -21.85 -4.34 -8.65
C PHE A 392 -21.69 -5.32 -7.49
N GLU A 393 -22.15 -4.91 -6.31
CA GLU A 393 -22.25 -5.78 -5.14
C GLU A 393 -23.58 -6.55 -5.22
N ASN A 394 -23.51 -7.89 -5.25
CA ASN A 394 -24.66 -8.80 -5.28
C ASN A 394 -25.67 -8.49 -6.41
N GLY A 395 -25.18 -8.07 -7.59
CA GLY A 395 -26.01 -7.80 -8.77
C GLY A 395 -26.78 -6.48 -8.78
N ASP A 396 -27.05 -5.85 -7.63
CA ASP A 396 -28.03 -4.74 -7.56
C ASP A 396 -27.45 -3.40 -7.12
N LYS A 397 -26.32 -3.37 -6.38
CA LYS A 397 -25.77 -2.11 -5.85
C LYS A 397 -24.51 -1.68 -6.61
N ALA A 398 -24.68 -0.71 -7.50
CA ALA A 398 -23.57 -0.05 -8.18
C ALA A 398 -22.74 0.79 -7.19
N SER A 399 -21.43 0.63 -7.23
CA SER A 399 -20.48 1.47 -6.48
C SER A 399 -19.31 1.89 -7.37
N PRO A 400 -18.68 3.05 -7.15
CA PRO A 400 -17.47 3.42 -7.88
C PRO A 400 -16.36 2.40 -7.68
N ILE A 401 -15.55 2.19 -8.73
CA ILE A 401 -14.32 1.40 -8.60
C ILE A 401 -13.34 2.18 -7.71
N GLN A 402 -12.87 1.55 -6.64
CA GLN A 402 -11.96 2.16 -5.68
C GLN A 402 -11.14 1.12 -4.90
N GLY A 403 -9.96 1.52 -4.44
CA GLY A 403 -9.04 0.68 -3.69
C GLY A 403 -7.58 1.07 -3.89
N THR A 404 -6.74 0.74 -2.91
CA THR A 404 -5.27 0.83 -3.06
C THR A 404 -4.74 -0.06 -4.17
N SER A 405 -5.49 -1.14 -4.50
CA SER A 405 -5.29 -1.98 -5.67
C SER A 405 -5.32 -1.23 -7.01
N PHE A 406 -6.01 -0.09 -7.08
CA PHE A 406 -6.04 0.76 -8.27
C PHE A 406 -5.06 1.94 -8.19
N ALA A 407 -4.51 2.25 -7.01
CA ALA A 407 -3.41 3.19 -6.86
C ALA A 407 -2.07 2.55 -7.31
N ALA A 408 -1.82 1.29 -6.92
CA ALA A 408 -0.64 0.53 -7.31
C ALA A 408 -0.35 0.52 -8.84
N PRO A 409 -1.32 0.29 -9.75
CA PRO A 409 -1.07 0.28 -11.18
C PRO A 409 -0.67 1.63 -11.77
N TYR A 410 -1.06 2.77 -11.17
CA TYR A 410 -0.53 4.07 -11.58
C TYR A 410 0.99 4.15 -11.33
N VAL A 411 1.44 3.66 -10.18
CA VAL A 411 2.86 3.61 -9.81
C VAL A 411 3.61 2.58 -10.68
N SER A 412 3.00 1.43 -10.98
CA SER A 412 3.58 0.41 -11.86
C SER A 412 3.76 0.93 -13.29
N GLY A 413 2.78 1.66 -13.81
CA GLY A 413 2.92 2.34 -15.09
C GLY A 413 4.00 3.42 -15.06
N LEU A 414 4.10 4.22 -13.99
CA LEU A 414 5.17 5.20 -13.84
C LEU A 414 6.55 4.51 -13.80
N ALA A 415 6.70 3.41 -13.06
CA ALA A 415 7.93 2.63 -13.05
C ALA A 415 8.31 2.15 -14.45
N ALA A 416 7.33 1.77 -15.29
CA ALA A 416 7.58 1.37 -16.67
C ALA A 416 8.05 2.55 -17.54
N LEU A 417 7.46 3.73 -17.36
CA LEU A 417 7.91 4.96 -18.02
C LEU A 417 9.33 5.34 -17.60
N VAL A 418 9.64 5.26 -16.30
CA VAL A 418 10.99 5.53 -15.75
C VAL A 418 12.00 4.51 -16.29
N LYS A 419 11.69 3.20 -16.27
CA LYS A 419 12.57 2.15 -16.80
C LYS A 419 12.86 2.37 -18.29
N ALA A 420 11.84 2.73 -19.07
CA ALA A 420 12.01 3.00 -20.50
C ALA A 420 12.93 4.21 -20.75
N LYS A 421 12.79 5.28 -19.97
CA LYS A 421 13.60 6.50 -20.13
C LYS A 421 15.01 6.38 -19.55
N TYR A 422 15.17 5.64 -18.46
CA TYR A 422 16.41 5.46 -17.71
C TYR A 422 16.76 3.97 -17.57
N PRO A 423 17.07 3.27 -18.67
CA PRO A 423 17.26 1.82 -18.67
C PRO A 423 18.44 1.35 -17.79
N GLN A 424 19.39 2.23 -17.50
CA GLN A 424 20.54 1.98 -16.62
C GLN A 424 20.18 1.89 -15.13
N LEU A 425 19.01 2.38 -14.72
CA LEU A 425 18.58 2.26 -13.34
C LEU A 425 18.21 0.80 -13.02
N ASP A 426 18.71 0.33 -11.89
CA ASP A 426 18.24 -0.91 -11.27
C ASP A 426 16.90 -0.69 -10.55
N ALA A 427 16.32 -1.76 -9.99
CA ALA A 427 15.02 -1.68 -9.34
C ALA A 427 15.00 -0.66 -8.20
N LYS A 428 16.07 -0.60 -7.41
CA LYS A 428 16.19 0.32 -6.28
C LYS A 428 16.31 1.76 -6.75
N GLY A 429 17.07 2.03 -7.80
CA GLY A 429 17.18 3.34 -8.44
C GLY A 429 15.83 3.84 -8.94
N ILE A 430 15.04 2.98 -9.59
CA ILE A 430 13.68 3.33 -10.04
C ILE A 430 12.77 3.67 -8.85
N ILE A 431 12.75 2.84 -7.81
CA ILE A 431 11.95 3.08 -6.61
C ILE A 431 12.38 4.37 -5.90
N ASN A 432 13.68 4.60 -5.74
CA ASN A 432 14.20 5.80 -5.10
C ASN A 432 13.84 7.04 -5.91
N ARG A 433 13.98 7.00 -7.23
CA ARG A 433 13.57 8.10 -8.10
C ARG A 433 12.10 8.45 -7.92
N ILE A 434 11.22 7.46 -7.92
CA ILE A 434 9.77 7.67 -7.68
C ILE A 434 9.52 8.30 -6.31
N LYS A 435 10.20 7.85 -5.25
CA LYS A 435 10.08 8.41 -3.89
C LYS A 435 10.62 9.84 -3.79
N GLU A 436 11.80 10.09 -4.34
CA GLU A 436 12.50 11.39 -4.25
C GLU A 436 11.77 12.49 -5.03
N THR A 437 11.07 12.14 -6.12
CA THR A 437 10.31 13.11 -6.93
C THR A 437 8.83 13.18 -6.57
N ALA A 438 8.35 12.43 -5.58
CA ALA A 438 6.97 12.50 -5.15
C ALA A 438 6.63 13.87 -4.50
N GLN A 439 5.34 14.17 -4.35
CA GLN A 439 4.85 15.37 -3.68
C GLN A 439 4.86 15.15 -2.16
N HIS A 440 6.01 15.42 -1.54
CA HIS A 440 6.26 15.09 -0.13
C HIS A 440 5.26 15.74 0.83
N PRO A 441 4.70 15.00 1.81
CA PRO A 441 3.87 15.59 2.84
C PRO A 441 4.68 16.52 3.75
N ALA A 442 4.01 17.46 4.40
CA ALA A 442 4.59 18.35 5.41
C ALA A 442 4.86 17.64 6.75
N ALA A 443 5.34 16.39 6.70
CA ALA A 443 5.74 15.58 7.84
C ALA A 443 7.26 15.64 8.05
N PRO A 444 7.77 15.44 9.28
CA PRO A 444 9.20 15.37 9.53
C PRO A 444 9.89 14.35 8.60
N GLY A 445 10.92 14.79 7.88
CA GLY A 445 11.63 13.95 6.92
C GLY A 445 10.91 13.76 5.57
N GLY A 446 9.86 14.54 5.28
CA GLY A 446 9.13 14.46 4.01
C GLY A 446 8.36 13.15 3.82
N ARG A 447 8.04 12.46 4.93
CA ARG A 447 7.40 11.15 4.90
C ARG A 447 6.43 10.95 6.06
N ASP A 448 5.29 10.33 5.79
CA ASP A 448 4.37 9.84 6.82
C ASP A 448 3.94 8.37 6.57
N ASN A 449 3.00 7.87 7.36
CA ASN A 449 2.47 6.50 7.25
C ASN A 449 1.22 6.40 6.37
N PHE A 450 0.76 7.51 5.80
CA PHE A 450 -0.49 7.62 5.04
C PHE A 450 -0.23 7.59 3.55
N VAL A 451 0.68 8.46 3.09
CA VAL A 451 1.11 8.60 1.70
C VAL A 451 2.59 8.28 1.51
N GLY A 452 3.31 7.91 2.57
CA GLY A 452 4.74 7.65 2.47
C GLY A 452 5.48 8.94 2.12
N TYR A 453 6.31 8.90 1.08
CA TYR A 453 6.98 10.07 0.51
C TYR A 453 6.03 10.96 -0.31
N GLY A 454 4.73 10.67 -0.33
CA GLY A 454 3.73 11.52 -0.98
C GLY A 454 3.15 10.94 -2.26
N VAL A 455 2.31 11.74 -2.91
CA VAL A 455 1.67 11.37 -4.17
C VAL A 455 2.70 11.37 -5.29
N ILE A 456 2.72 10.33 -6.13
CA ILE A 456 3.67 10.26 -7.24
C ILE A 456 3.54 11.48 -8.19
N ASP A 457 4.66 11.96 -8.70
CA ASP A 457 4.70 13.00 -9.74
C ASP A 457 5.40 12.44 -10.99
N PRO A 458 4.63 11.94 -11.97
CA PRO A 458 5.19 11.38 -13.19
C PRO A 458 6.08 12.34 -13.98
N VAL A 459 5.76 13.64 -14.00
CA VAL A 459 6.53 14.61 -14.76
C VAL A 459 7.87 14.86 -14.08
N ALA A 460 7.89 15.06 -12.76
CA ALA A 460 9.13 15.22 -11.99
C ALA A 460 9.99 13.95 -12.06
N ALA A 461 9.38 12.77 -11.88
CA ALA A 461 10.05 11.47 -12.02
C ALA A 461 10.70 11.28 -13.40
N LEU A 462 10.24 11.96 -14.45
CA LEU A 462 10.79 11.84 -15.80
C LEU A 462 11.69 13.00 -16.22
N THR A 463 11.88 14.03 -15.39
CA THR A 463 12.59 15.25 -15.81
C THR A 463 13.62 15.73 -14.80
N GLN A 464 13.42 15.47 -13.50
CA GLN A 464 14.31 15.96 -12.46
C GLN A 464 15.67 15.24 -12.50
N SER A 465 16.75 15.99 -12.39
CA SER A 465 18.09 15.44 -12.18
C SER A 465 18.28 15.18 -10.68
N LEU A 466 18.51 13.92 -10.29
CA LEU A 466 18.69 13.54 -8.90
C LEU A 466 20.18 13.40 -8.58
N PRO A 467 20.71 14.07 -7.53
CA PRO A 467 22.12 13.95 -7.15
C PRO A 467 22.56 12.50 -6.93
N SER A 468 21.67 11.69 -6.33
CA SER A 468 21.85 10.27 -6.04
C SER A 468 22.17 9.42 -7.28
N GLU A 469 21.74 9.86 -8.47
CA GLU A 469 21.99 9.18 -9.76
C GLU A 469 23.27 9.65 -10.45
N VAL A 470 23.85 10.79 -10.04
CA VAL A 470 25.06 11.39 -10.62
C VAL A 470 26.29 11.14 -9.72
N GLY A 471 26.19 10.22 -8.76
CA GLY A 471 27.28 9.88 -7.84
C GLY A 471 27.56 10.92 -6.75
N ASN A 472 26.70 11.93 -6.62
CA ASN A 472 26.72 12.84 -5.48
C ASN A 472 25.80 12.27 -4.39
N PRO A 473 26.28 12.10 -3.15
CA PRO A 473 25.40 11.65 -2.07
C PRO A 473 24.21 12.61 -1.98
N ALA A 474 23.00 12.04 -1.86
CA ALA A 474 21.81 12.83 -1.55
C ALA A 474 22.12 13.72 -0.33
N PRO A 475 21.69 14.99 -0.33
CA PRO A 475 21.87 15.84 0.84
C PRO A 475 21.34 15.10 2.06
N ILE A 476 22.19 14.86 3.06
CA ILE A 476 21.73 14.35 4.35
C ILE A 476 20.66 15.34 4.80
N PRO A 477 19.41 14.90 5.07
CA PRO A 477 18.40 15.78 5.61
C PRO A 477 18.95 16.36 6.91
N GLY A 478 19.44 17.59 6.85
CA GLY A 478 19.68 18.35 8.06
C GLY A 478 18.33 18.49 8.77
N PRO A 479 18.28 18.52 10.11
CA PRO A 479 17.07 18.93 10.78
C PRO A 479 16.71 20.34 10.28
N GLN A 480 15.80 20.41 9.32
CA GLN A 480 15.03 21.62 9.08
C GLN A 480 14.16 21.73 10.32
N LEU A 481 14.67 22.49 11.30
CA LEU A 481 13.81 23.08 12.31
C LEU A 481 12.76 23.84 11.52
N ALA A 482 11.57 23.27 11.40
CA ALA A 482 10.41 24.05 11.06
C ALA A 482 10.43 25.18 12.08
N GLN A 483 10.71 26.41 11.62
CA GLN A 483 10.36 27.60 12.37
C GLN A 483 8.84 27.66 12.30
N LEU A 484 8.20 26.73 13.01
CA LEU A 484 6.81 26.87 13.35
C LEU A 484 6.75 28.22 14.07
N PRO A 485 5.87 29.14 13.64
CA PRO A 485 5.55 30.25 14.52
C PRO A 485 5.23 29.64 15.89
N PRO A 486 5.74 30.24 16.99
CA PRO A 486 5.54 29.69 18.33
C PRO A 486 4.08 29.29 18.45
N ALA A 487 3.84 28.06 18.94
CA ALA A 487 2.49 27.54 19.14
C ALA A 487 1.69 28.67 19.76
N ASN A 488 0.61 29.09 19.08
CA ASN A 488 -0.16 30.26 19.46
C ASN A 488 -0.52 30.08 20.94
N ASP A 489 0.21 30.76 21.83
CA ASP A 489 0.03 30.63 23.26
C ASP A 489 -1.44 30.92 23.47
N ARG A 490 -2.21 29.92 23.92
CA ARG A 490 -3.63 30.08 24.15
C ARG A 490 -3.74 31.21 25.17
N SER A 491 -4.02 32.41 24.68
CA SER A 491 -4.16 33.57 25.53
C SER A 491 -5.22 33.22 26.57
N PRO A 492 -4.96 33.38 27.87
CA PRO A 492 -5.98 33.12 28.90
C PRO A 492 -7.10 34.17 28.85
N THR A 493 -6.97 35.22 28.02
CA THR A 493 -7.94 36.31 27.90
C THR A 493 -9.37 35.86 27.64
N PRO A 494 -9.68 34.92 26.71
CA PRO A 494 -11.06 34.46 26.51
C PRO A 494 -11.63 33.73 27.72
N VAL A 495 -10.81 32.95 28.44
CA VAL A 495 -11.23 32.25 29.67
C VAL A 495 -11.45 33.24 30.81
N ILE A 496 -10.57 34.23 30.96
CA ILE A 496 -10.70 35.31 31.96
C ILE A 496 -11.95 36.15 31.69
N VAL A 497 -12.20 36.53 30.43
CA VAL A 497 -13.40 37.29 30.03
C VAL A 497 -14.67 36.48 30.29
N ALA A 498 -14.67 35.18 29.97
CA ALA A 498 -15.80 34.30 30.27
C ALA A 498 -16.07 34.21 31.78
N LEU A 499 -15.04 33.95 32.59
CA LEU A 499 -15.19 33.84 34.05
C LEU A 499 -15.60 35.16 34.71
N ALA A 500 -15.03 36.29 34.27
CA ALA A 500 -15.38 37.61 34.77
C ALA A 500 -16.82 38.00 34.38
N GLY A 501 -17.24 37.68 33.15
CA GLY A 501 -18.60 37.89 32.68
C GLY A 501 -19.63 37.10 33.50
N THR A 502 -19.39 35.80 33.71
CA THR A 502 -20.28 34.95 34.51
C THR A 502 -20.33 35.38 35.97
N GLY A 503 -19.17 35.72 36.55
CA GLY A 503 -19.08 36.22 37.93
C GLY A 503 -19.81 37.55 38.13
N GLY A 504 -19.59 38.52 37.23
CA GLY A 504 -20.28 39.81 37.25
C GLY A 504 -21.79 39.67 37.08
N GLY A 505 -22.24 38.81 36.16
CA GLY A 505 -23.66 38.51 35.95
C GLY A 505 -24.33 37.92 37.20
N LEU A 506 -23.68 36.97 37.88
CA LEU A 506 -24.20 36.38 39.12
C LEU A 506 -24.30 37.40 40.26
N VAL A 507 -23.30 38.27 40.42
CA VAL A 507 -23.33 39.32 41.45
C VAL A 507 -24.45 40.32 41.17
N ALA A 508 -24.60 40.78 39.92
CA ALA A 508 -25.70 41.68 39.54
C ALA A 508 -27.07 41.04 39.79
N LEU A 509 -27.23 39.75 39.49
CA LEU A 509 -28.46 39.01 39.74
C LEU A 509 -28.76 38.90 41.24
N LEU A 510 -27.75 38.58 42.07
CA LEU A 510 -27.90 38.50 43.52
C LEU A 510 -28.25 39.86 44.15
N ILE A 511 -27.61 40.95 43.70
CA ILE A 511 -27.96 42.30 44.14
C ILE A 511 -29.40 42.64 43.76
N THR A 512 -29.79 42.33 42.52
CA THR A 512 -31.15 42.56 42.04
C THR A 512 -32.18 41.79 42.87
N LEU A 513 -31.93 40.50 43.15
CA LEU A 513 -32.79 39.68 43.99
C LEU A 513 -32.84 40.18 45.44
N PHE A 514 -31.72 40.66 45.99
CA PHE A 514 -31.67 41.25 47.33
C PHE A 514 -32.47 42.56 47.40
N VAL A 515 -32.35 43.44 46.41
CA VAL A 515 -33.12 44.68 46.31
C VAL A 515 -34.61 44.36 46.16
N MET A 516 -34.98 43.44 45.26
CA MET A 516 -36.37 43.00 45.10
C MET A 516 -36.95 42.41 46.38
N ARG A 517 -36.18 41.58 47.10
CA ARG A 517 -36.60 40.99 48.38
C ARG A 517 -36.78 42.05 49.46
N THR A 518 -35.89 43.04 49.51
CA THR A 518 -35.96 44.15 50.47
C THR A 518 -37.15 45.06 50.20
N ILE A 519 -37.42 45.39 48.92
CA ILE A 519 -38.60 46.16 48.52
C ILE A 519 -39.89 45.39 48.83
N ARG A 520 -39.97 44.10 48.51
CA ARG A 520 -41.16 43.27 48.80
C ARG A 520 -41.46 43.19 50.30
N ARG A 521 -40.43 43.15 51.14
CA ARG A 521 -40.57 43.03 52.60
C ARG A 521 -40.95 44.36 53.27
N ASN A 522 -40.69 45.49 52.63
CA ASN A 522 -40.98 46.83 53.15
C ASN A 522 -42.18 47.50 52.47
N ARG A 523 -42.98 46.78 51.67
CA ARG A 523 -44.28 47.28 51.22
C ARG A 523 -45.30 47.06 52.35
N PRO A 524 -45.84 48.13 52.97
CA PRO A 524 -47.02 47.99 53.83
C PRO A 524 -48.22 47.56 52.94
N GLU A 525 -49.11 46.74 53.51
CA GLU A 525 -50.36 46.33 52.85
C GLU A 525 -51.26 47.51 52.50
#